data_AF-A0A6J2WGI0-F1
#
_entry.id   AF-A0A6J2WGI0-F1
#
_cell.length_a   1.000
_cell.length_b   1.000
_cell.length_c   1.000
_cell.angle_alpha   90.00
_cell.angle_beta   90.00
_cell.angle_gamma   90.00
#
_symmetry.space_group_name_H-M   'P 1'
#
loop_
_entity.id
_entity.type
_entity.pdbx_description
1 polymer ?
#
loop_
_entity_poly.entity_id
_entity_poly.type
_entity_poly.pdbx_seq_one_letter_code
_entity_poly.pdbx_strand_id
1 'polypeptide(L)'
;MATAILVDLFHLSCPTYGACVVEHTKRVSALIDNDANGPVYLILCQPREVTSDTRNLEQHFSRKKQTQVLKHECIAASLYTFKQAVDESGITEVEVITSAQRRTIIQMYLDLLFTAIYKFEFKVVLDHLDCSFDSPTMTRVQFTDVKDEVSNFLQHLPAVRGEITILGSSLISDCFSHGFTTRSGGISYISTLSSLNLFSSSRRRDPKAVVAENLRRLGLKAGFQPHQFHLIKTNHASDVWVMGKTPPESYDGIVTNQAGVVIAAPGADCMPLLFSDPVAKVIGVAHAGWKGTLMGVAMTTANAMVSEFGSKLEDIVVVIGPSVGPCCFTLERNSAKEFHSIHPDCVRDIESPMPYVDIRLATRILLQRGGLLPEHIQDDTVTDRPNVTLCTSCHPESFFSHVRDGINFGTQIGFLWIKESSDIQQIDS
;
A
#
# COMPACT_ATOMS: atom_id res chain seq x y z
N MET A 1 -9.84 -25.75 5.73
CA MET A 1 -8.69 -24.83 5.81
C MET A 1 -8.22 -24.84 7.25
N ALA A 2 -6.94 -24.57 7.54
CA ALA A 2 -6.49 -24.49 8.92
C ALA A 2 -7.09 -23.24 9.58
N THR A 3 -7.66 -23.39 10.78
CA THR A 3 -8.27 -22.32 11.55
C THR A 3 -7.37 -21.98 12.73
N ALA A 4 -7.11 -20.71 13.00
CA ALA A 4 -6.45 -20.27 14.23
C ALA A 4 -7.49 -19.81 15.25
N ILE A 5 -7.15 -19.91 16.54
CA ILE A 5 -7.98 -19.37 17.63
C ILE A 5 -7.22 -18.19 18.25
N LEU A 6 -7.85 -17.02 18.26
CA LEU A 6 -7.36 -15.84 18.96
C LEU A 6 -8.19 -15.63 20.22
N VAL A 7 -7.54 -15.57 21.38
CA VAL A 7 -8.20 -15.37 22.67
C VAL A 7 -7.82 -14.00 23.21
N ASP A 8 -8.81 -13.12 23.38
CA ASP A 8 -8.67 -11.85 24.08
C ASP A 8 -9.04 -12.01 25.55
N LEU A 9 -8.03 -12.13 26.41
CA LEU A 9 -8.19 -12.17 27.87
C LEU A 9 -8.07 -10.79 28.52
N PHE A 10 -7.95 -9.72 27.73
CA PHE A 10 -7.60 -8.40 28.24
C PHE A 10 -8.78 -7.71 28.94
N HIS A 11 -8.60 -7.42 30.23
CA HIS A 11 -9.67 -6.88 31.08
C HIS A 11 -9.18 -5.86 32.14
N LEU A 12 -8.30 -4.92 31.77
CA LEU A 12 -7.57 -4.05 32.70
C LEU A 12 -8.41 -3.16 33.63
N SER A 13 -9.67 -2.89 33.28
CA SER A 13 -10.54 -2.02 34.09
C SER A 13 -11.37 -2.79 35.12
N CYS A 14 -11.15 -4.11 35.26
CA CYS A 14 -11.86 -4.94 36.24
C CYS A 14 -11.41 -4.61 37.67
N PRO A 15 -12.31 -4.18 38.59
CA PRO A 15 -11.96 -4.00 40.00
C PRO A 15 -11.54 -5.32 40.68
N THR A 16 -11.93 -6.47 40.11
CA THR A 16 -11.61 -7.83 40.55
C THR A 16 -10.73 -8.58 39.54
N TYR A 17 -9.82 -7.86 38.86
CA TYR A 17 -8.98 -8.36 37.76
C TYR A 17 -8.40 -9.75 37.99
N GLY A 18 -7.79 -10.01 39.16
CA GLY A 18 -7.20 -11.33 39.46
C GLY A 18 -8.21 -12.50 39.43
N ALA A 19 -9.40 -12.32 40.02
CA ALA A 19 -10.43 -13.35 40.05
C ALA A 19 -11.05 -13.57 38.65
N CYS A 20 -11.31 -12.48 37.93
CA CYS A 20 -11.87 -12.49 36.58
C CYS A 20 -10.96 -13.24 35.60
N VAL A 21 -9.66 -12.92 35.63
CA VAL A 21 -8.65 -13.54 34.77
C VAL A 21 -8.50 -15.05 35.08
N VAL A 22 -8.51 -15.46 36.35
CA VAL A 22 -8.44 -16.88 36.72
C VAL A 22 -9.67 -17.66 36.20
N GLU A 23 -10.86 -17.07 36.30
CA GLU A 23 -12.08 -17.68 35.80
C GLU A 23 -12.10 -17.79 34.27
N HIS A 24 -11.75 -16.71 33.56
CA HIS A 24 -11.62 -16.73 32.09
C HIS A 24 -10.59 -17.76 31.64
N THR A 25 -9.49 -17.90 32.38
CA THR A 25 -8.44 -18.88 32.08
C THR A 25 -8.94 -20.31 32.19
N LYS A 26 -9.75 -20.63 33.20
CA LYS A 26 -10.36 -21.96 33.35
C LYS A 26 -11.30 -22.25 32.18
N ARG A 27 -12.15 -21.28 31.83
CA ARG A 27 -13.10 -21.40 30.71
C ARG A 27 -12.37 -21.59 29.38
N VAL A 28 -11.38 -20.74 29.09
CA VAL A 28 -10.55 -20.84 27.88
C VAL A 28 -9.77 -22.14 27.85
N SER A 29 -9.21 -22.59 28.97
CA SER A 29 -8.52 -23.88 29.04
C SER A 29 -9.44 -25.04 28.66
N ALA A 30 -10.67 -25.05 29.17
CA ALA A 30 -11.65 -26.08 28.84
C ALA A 30 -12.10 -26.02 27.36
N LEU A 31 -12.24 -24.82 26.79
CA LEU A 31 -12.56 -24.66 25.36
C LEU A 31 -11.44 -25.17 24.46
N ILE A 32 -10.19 -24.83 24.78
CA ILE A 32 -9.02 -25.29 24.03
C ILE A 32 -8.88 -26.82 24.09
N ASP A 33 -9.05 -27.41 25.27
CA ASP A 33 -8.87 -28.87 25.45
C ASP A 33 -9.96 -29.70 24.76
N ASN A 34 -11.16 -29.14 24.56
CA ASN A 34 -12.28 -29.85 23.96
C ASN A 34 -12.40 -29.68 22.44
N ASP A 35 -11.87 -28.59 21.85
CA ASP A 35 -12.31 -28.15 20.50
C ASP A 35 -11.21 -27.53 19.62
N ALA A 36 -9.96 -27.36 20.11
CA ALA A 36 -8.92 -26.66 19.33
C ALA A 36 -8.29 -27.56 18.25
N ASN A 37 -8.74 -27.40 17.01
CA ASN A 37 -8.16 -28.04 15.82
C ASN A 37 -6.99 -27.26 15.18
N GLY A 38 -6.44 -26.24 15.84
CA GLY A 38 -5.40 -25.37 15.29
C GLY A 38 -4.66 -24.52 16.32
N PRO A 39 -3.70 -23.67 15.88
CA PRO A 39 -2.89 -22.87 16.78
C PRO A 39 -3.73 -21.86 17.56
N VAL A 40 -3.44 -21.73 18.85
CA VAL A 40 -4.12 -20.84 19.78
C VAL A 40 -3.19 -19.69 20.15
N TYR A 41 -3.68 -18.47 20.05
CA TYR A 41 -2.94 -17.25 20.36
C TYR A 41 -3.65 -16.50 21.46
N LEU A 42 -2.98 -16.28 22.60
CA LEU A 42 -3.56 -15.58 23.74
C LEU A 42 -2.98 -14.17 23.83
N ILE A 43 -3.84 -13.16 23.74
CA ILE A 43 -3.44 -11.76 23.95
C ILE A 43 -3.34 -11.52 25.45
N LEU A 44 -2.14 -11.16 25.91
CA LEU A 44 -1.85 -10.73 27.28
C LEU A 44 -1.10 -9.39 27.23
N CYS A 45 -1.83 -8.29 27.17
CA CYS A 45 -1.25 -6.94 27.24
C CYS A 45 -1.14 -6.46 28.70
N GLN A 46 -0.03 -5.80 29.05
CA GLN A 46 0.24 -5.33 30.42
C GLN A 46 0.72 -3.86 30.41
N PRO A 47 0.00 -2.91 31.03
CA PRO A 47 0.43 -1.51 31.09
C PRO A 47 1.50 -1.23 32.14
N ARG A 48 1.60 -2.02 33.22
CA ARG A 48 2.60 -1.88 34.30
C ARG A 48 2.47 -3.04 35.30
N GLU A 49 3.63 -3.57 35.70
CA GLU A 49 3.90 -4.63 36.70
C GLU A 49 3.30 -6.03 36.46
N VAL A 50 4.20 -7.02 36.39
CA VAL A 50 3.87 -8.44 36.27
C VAL A 50 3.36 -8.95 37.62
N THR A 51 2.04 -9.02 37.81
CA THR A 51 1.45 -9.71 38.96
C THR A 51 1.77 -11.20 38.94
N SER A 52 1.85 -11.86 40.10
CA SER A 52 2.09 -13.32 40.20
C SER A 52 1.11 -14.14 39.37
N ASP A 53 -0.13 -13.68 39.26
CA ASP A 53 -1.22 -14.37 38.57
C ASP A 53 -0.97 -14.45 37.07
N THR A 54 -0.44 -13.38 36.45
CA THR A 54 -0.12 -13.36 35.02
C THR A 54 1.01 -14.32 34.64
N ARG A 55 2.01 -14.52 35.53
CA ARG A 55 3.08 -15.51 35.31
C ARG A 55 2.55 -16.94 35.37
N ASN A 56 1.59 -17.21 36.25
CA ASN A 56 0.97 -18.52 36.38
C ASN A 56 0.17 -18.88 35.13
N LEU A 57 -0.49 -17.91 34.50
CA LEU A 57 -1.21 -18.07 33.24
C LEU A 57 -0.30 -18.39 32.08
N GLU A 58 0.78 -17.62 31.94
CA GLU A 58 1.80 -17.84 30.93
C GLU A 58 2.36 -19.25 31.05
N GLN A 59 2.75 -19.68 32.25
CA GLN A 59 3.27 -21.03 32.49
C GLN A 59 2.23 -22.12 32.22
N HIS A 60 0.96 -21.89 32.53
CA HIS A 60 -0.12 -22.85 32.27
C HIS A 60 -0.34 -23.07 30.78
N PHE A 61 -0.49 -21.99 30.00
CA PHE A 61 -0.78 -22.09 28.57
C PHE A 61 0.45 -22.42 27.72
N SER A 62 1.66 -21.99 28.12
CA SER A 62 2.89 -22.33 27.38
C SER A 62 3.21 -23.84 27.42
N ARG A 63 2.64 -24.58 28.37
CA ARG A 63 2.75 -26.04 28.45
C ARG A 63 1.78 -26.77 27.52
N LYS A 64 0.77 -26.08 26.99
CA LYS A 64 -0.18 -26.66 26.04
C LYS A 64 0.39 -26.64 24.64
N LYS A 65 0.29 -27.77 23.94
CA LYS A 65 0.75 -27.89 22.54
C LYS A 65 0.00 -26.87 21.68
N GLN A 66 0.69 -26.24 20.73
CA GLN A 66 0.13 -25.27 19.77
C GLN A 66 -0.45 -23.99 20.38
N THR A 67 -0.12 -23.67 21.63
CA THR A 67 -0.54 -22.42 22.27
C THR A 67 0.61 -21.41 22.34
N GLN A 68 0.39 -20.20 21.86
CA GLN A 68 1.33 -19.09 21.91
C GLN A 68 0.76 -17.93 22.72
N VAL A 69 1.52 -17.45 23.68
CA VAL A 69 1.17 -16.24 24.45
C VAL A 69 1.78 -15.02 23.78
N LEU A 70 0.94 -14.06 23.40
CA LEU A 70 1.31 -12.79 22.79
C LEU A 70 1.40 -11.72 23.89
N LYS A 71 2.61 -11.54 24.42
CA LYS A 71 2.91 -10.60 25.49
C LYS A 71 3.59 -9.36 24.94
N HIS A 72 2.82 -8.30 24.73
CA HIS A 72 3.33 -7.02 24.25
C HIS A 72 2.77 -5.85 25.07
N GLU A 73 3.43 -4.70 24.93
CA GLU A 73 3.10 -3.47 25.65
C GLU A 73 1.70 -2.91 25.30
N CYS A 74 1.19 -3.25 24.11
CA CYS A 74 -0.10 -2.80 23.62
C CYS A 74 -0.81 -3.87 22.76
N ILE A 75 -2.12 -3.69 22.53
CA ILE A 75 -2.95 -4.63 21.77
C ILE A 75 -2.56 -4.61 20.30
N ALA A 76 -2.25 -3.42 19.76
CA ALA A 76 -1.78 -3.28 18.38
C ALA A 76 -0.55 -4.15 18.10
N ALA A 77 0.43 -4.17 19.01
CA ALA A 77 1.63 -5.00 18.90
C ALA A 77 1.29 -6.49 18.93
N SER A 78 0.44 -6.92 19.87
CA SER A 78 0.00 -8.33 19.97
C SER A 78 -0.72 -8.80 18.71
N LEU A 79 -1.66 -7.99 18.19
CA LEU A 79 -2.41 -8.32 16.99
C LEU A 79 -1.55 -8.26 15.72
N TYR A 80 -0.55 -7.38 15.68
CA TYR A 80 0.42 -7.36 14.59
C TYR A 80 1.29 -8.63 14.58
N THR A 81 1.78 -9.07 15.74
CA THR A 81 2.51 -10.35 15.86
C THR A 81 1.62 -11.54 15.55
N PHE A 82 0.36 -11.53 15.99
CA PHE A 82 -0.64 -12.53 15.59
C PHE A 82 -0.79 -12.58 14.07
N LYS A 83 -0.95 -11.41 13.42
CA LYS A 83 -1.05 -11.30 11.96
C LYS A 83 0.14 -11.94 11.26
N GLN A 84 1.36 -11.66 11.73
CA GLN A 84 2.59 -12.25 11.19
C GLN A 84 2.56 -13.78 11.24
N ALA A 85 2.17 -14.33 12.39
CA ALA A 85 2.12 -15.78 12.59
C ALA A 85 1.08 -16.47 11.68
N VAL A 86 -0.12 -15.88 11.51
CA VAL A 86 -1.13 -16.44 10.61
C VAL A 86 -0.76 -16.27 9.14
N ASP A 87 -0.04 -15.20 8.78
CA ASP A 87 0.49 -14.99 7.44
C ASP A 87 1.56 -16.02 7.06
N GLU A 88 2.51 -16.26 7.96
CA GLU A 88 3.54 -17.29 7.80
C GLU A 88 2.94 -18.70 7.67
N SER A 89 1.83 -18.95 8.38
CA SER A 89 1.12 -20.23 8.35
C SER A 89 0.07 -20.34 7.23
N GLY A 90 -0.14 -19.29 6.44
CA GLY A 90 -1.16 -19.24 5.40
C GLY A 90 -2.61 -19.31 5.92
N ILE A 91 -2.84 -19.08 7.21
CA ILE A 91 -4.15 -19.14 7.85
C ILE A 91 -4.93 -17.86 7.55
N THR A 92 -6.19 -18.01 7.17
CA THR A 92 -7.11 -16.89 6.88
C THR A 92 -8.43 -17.00 7.62
N GLU A 93 -8.70 -18.12 8.29
CA GLU A 93 -9.91 -18.32 9.09
C GLU A 93 -9.51 -18.28 10.56
N VAL A 94 -10.11 -17.38 11.32
CA VAL A 94 -9.77 -17.13 12.72
C VAL A 94 -11.04 -17.11 13.55
N GLU A 95 -11.07 -17.94 14.58
CA GLU A 95 -12.06 -17.85 15.64
C GLU A 95 -11.55 -16.91 16.74
N VAL A 96 -12.35 -15.92 17.12
CA VAL A 96 -12.02 -14.92 18.15
C VAL A 96 -12.85 -15.17 19.40
N ILE A 97 -12.20 -15.62 20.46
CA ILE A 97 -12.80 -15.83 21.78
C ILE A 97 -12.59 -14.56 22.60
N THR A 98 -13.70 -13.92 23.01
CA THR A 98 -13.68 -12.63 23.71
C THR A 98 -14.92 -12.47 24.61
N SER A 99 -15.00 -11.35 25.35
CA SER A 99 -16.23 -10.88 26.00
C SER A 99 -17.05 -9.97 25.07
N ALA A 100 -18.33 -9.75 25.39
CA ALA A 100 -19.27 -8.92 24.64
C ALA A 100 -18.77 -7.48 24.54
N GLN A 101 -18.23 -6.95 25.63
CA GLN A 101 -17.68 -5.59 25.70
C GLN A 101 -16.45 -5.42 24.80
N ARG A 102 -15.57 -6.42 24.76
CA ARG A 102 -14.31 -6.38 24.03
C ARG A 102 -14.46 -6.66 22.54
N ARG A 103 -15.54 -7.34 22.13
CA ARG A 103 -15.83 -7.65 20.72
C ARG A 103 -15.70 -6.44 19.80
N THR A 104 -16.33 -5.31 20.13
CA THR A 104 -16.31 -4.11 19.30
C THR A 104 -14.90 -3.52 19.18
N ILE A 105 -14.15 -3.50 20.29
CA ILE A 105 -12.78 -2.97 20.32
C ILE A 105 -11.84 -3.85 19.49
N ILE A 106 -11.90 -5.17 19.66
CA ILE A 106 -11.11 -6.11 18.88
C ILE A 106 -11.46 -6.02 17.40
N GLN A 107 -12.74 -5.93 17.05
CA GLN A 107 -13.15 -5.73 15.65
C GLN A 107 -12.48 -4.49 15.04
N MET A 108 -12.41 -3.37 15.76
CA MET A 108 -11.76 -2.16 15.26
C MET A 108 -10.26 -2.33 15.01
N TYR A 109 -9.54 -3.06 15.89
CA TYR A 109 -8.15 -3.41 15.62
C TYR A 109 -8.01 -4.31 14.39
N LEU A 110 -8.89 -5.32 14.26
CA LEU A 110 -8.88 -6.24 13.12
C LEU A 110 -9.15 -5.49 11.81
N ASP A 111 -10.08 -4.54 11.80
CA ASP A 111 -10.38 -3.69 10.63
C ASP A 111 -9.20 -2.80 10.21
N LEU A 112 -8.34 -2.41 11.15
CA LEU A 112 -7.14 -1.60 10.88
C LEU A 112 -5.93 -2.44 10.47
N LEU A 113 -5.75 -3.62 11.07
CA LEU A 113 -4.55 -4.46 10.92
C LEU A 113 -4.73 -5.64 9.96
N PHE A 114 -5.94 -5.96 9.53
CA PHE A 114 -6.22 -7.06 8.60
C PHE A 114 -6.98 -6.57 7.38
N THR A 115 -7.09 -7.44 6.37
CA THR A 115 -7.87 -7.18 5.14
C THR A 115 -9.00 -8.17 5.01
N ALA A 116 -9.83 -8.03 3.98
CA ALA A 116 -10.94 -8.93 3.71
C ALA A 116 -10.51 -10.37 3.32
N ILE A 117 -9.21 -10.64 3.20
CA ILE A 117 -8.68 -12.00 3.04
C ILE A 117 -8.99 -12.84 4.29
N TYR A 118 -8.97 -12.22 5.47
CA TYR A 118 -9.17 -12.91 6.73
C TYR A 118 -10.65 -12.90 7.11
N LYS A 119 -11.13 -14.03 7.60
CA LYS A 119 -12.48 -14.22 8.12
C LYS A 119 -12.39 -14.42 9.62
N PHE A 120 -13.11 -13.58 10.36
CA PHE A 120 -13.16 -13.63 11.81
C PHE A 120 -14.55 -14.07 12.27
N GLU A 121 -14.61 -15.15 13.03
CA GLU A 121 -15.83 -15.62 13.69
C GLU A 121 -15.71 -15.37 15.20
N PHE A 122 -16.62 -14.60 15.78
CA PHE A 122 -16.55 -14.25 17.20
C PHE A 122 -17.37 -15.21 18.06
N LYS A 123 -16.72 -15.82 19.06
CA LYS A 123 -17.37 -16.54 20.16
C LYS A 123 -17.28 -15.72 21.45
N VAL A 124 -18.43 -15.19 21.86
CA VAL A 124 -18.57 -14.39 23.08
C VAL A 124 -18.92 -15.33 24.24
N VAL A 125 -17.89 -15.74 24.99
CA VAL A 125 -18.00 -16.75 26.06
C VAL A 125 -17.27 -16.34 27.35
N LEU A 126 -16.66 -15.16 27.34
CA LEU A 126 -15.90 -14.59 28.44
C LEU A 126 -16.68 -13.49 29.18
N ASP A 127 -18.00 -13.54 29.19
CA ASP A 127 -18.79 -12.61 29.99
C ASP A 127 -18.83 -13.08 31.45
N HIS A 128 -18.64 -12.16 32.39
CA HIS A 128 -18.71 -12.42 33.83
C HIS A 128 -19.84 -11.60 34.43
N LEU A 129 -20.97 -12.25 34.75
CA LEU A 129 -22.21 -11.61 35.23
C LEU A 129 -22.01 -10.67 36.44
N ASP A 130 -20.99 -10.90 37.26
CA ASP A 130 -20.67 -10.08 38.44
C ASP A 130 -19.63 -8.95 38.18
N CYS A 131 -19.19 -8.74 36.93
CA CYS A 131 -18.25 -7.67 36.61
C CYS A 131 -18.99 -6.35 36.30
N SER A 132 -18.96 -5.40 37.24
CA SER A 132 -19.69 -4.13 37.15
C SER A 132 -19.20 -3.12 36.09
N PHE A 133 -18.28 -3.53 35.20
CA PHE A 133 -17.83 -2.73 34.05
C PHE A 133 -18.67 -2.96 32.78
N ASP A 134 -19.70 -3.81 32.85
CA ASP A 134 -20.58 -4.25 31.75
C ASP A 134 -21.58 -3.18 31.23
N SER A 135 -21.34 -1.88 31.43
CA SER A 135 -22.23 -0.85 30.87
C SER A 135 -21.93 -0.62 29.37
N PRO A 136 -22.94 -0.74 28.46
CA PRO A 136 -22.74 -0.76 27.02
C PRO A 136 -22.47 0.62 26.36
N THR A 137 -22.32 1.69 27.13
CA THR A 137 -22.21 3.05 26.58
C THR A 137 -20.77 3.46 26.32
N MET A 138 -20.19 3.08 25.18
CA MET A 138 -19.00 3.76 24.63
C MET A 138 -19.05 3.86 23.11
N THR A 139 -19.00 5.09 22.60
CA THR A 139 -19.05 5.41 21.16
C THR A 139 -18.07 6.54 20.84
N ARG A 140 -17.37 6.41 19.71
CA ARG A 140 -16.40 7.36 19.10
C ARG A 140 -15.07 7.59 19.84
N VAL A 141 -15.05 7.78 21.16
CA VAL A 141 -13.80 8.03 21.93
C VAL A 141 -12.84 6.84 21.82
N GLN A 142 -13.34 5.61 22.08
CA GLN A 142 -12.56 4.38 21.93
C GLN A 142 -12.01 4.18 20.50
N PHE A 143 -12.70 4.69 19.48
CA PHE A 143 -12.24 4.56 18.10
C PHE A 143 -11.02 5.42 17.80
N THR A 144 -11.02 6.65 18.31
CA THR A 144 -9.83 7.51 18.25
C THR A 144 -8.67 6.84 18.98
N ASP A 145 -8.89 6.33 20.20
CA ASP A 145 -7.86 5.66 21.00
C ASP A 145 -7.22 4.46 20.29
N VAL A 146 -8.04 3.59 19.68
CA VAL A 146 -7.55 2.41 18.92
C VAL A 146 -6.76 2.83 17.69
N LYS A 147 -7.24 3.82 16.94
CA LYS A 147 -6.54 4.33 15.75
C LYS A 147 -5.19 4.94 16.12
N ASP A 148 -5.15 5.70 17.21
CA ASP A 148 -3.94 6.34 17.72
C ASP A 148 -2.95 5.31 18.26
N GLU A 149 -3.40 4.27 18.97
CA GLU A 149 -2.54 3.16 19.42
C GLU A 149 -1.91 2.42 18.22
N VAL A 150 -2.71 2.04 17.22
CA VAL A 150 -2.21 1.38 15.99
C VAL A 150 -1.23 2.28 15.26
N SER A 151 -1.58 3.55 15.04
CA SER A 151 -0.72 4.52 14.36
C SER A 151 0.60 4.71 15.08
N ASN A 152 0.56 4.91 16.40
CA ASN A 152 1.75 5.08 17.23
C ASN A 152 2.64 3.84 17.18
N PHE A 153 2.06 2.64 17.33
CA PHE A 153 2.81 1.39 17.23
C PHE A 153 3.51 1.23 15.87
N LEU A 154 2.79 1.41 14.75
CA LEU A 154 3.35 1.25 13.40
C LEU A 154 4.44 2.28 13.09
N GLN A 155 4.31 3.52 13.60
CA GLN A 155 5.32 4.56 13.45
C GLN A 155 6.67 4.21 14.12
N HIS A 156 6.64 3.42 15.19
CA HIS A 156 7.84 2.99 15.91
C HIS A 156 8.51 1.75 15.30
N LEU A 157 7.87 1.06 14.35
CA LEU A 157 8.50 -0.09 13.70
C LEU A 157 9.71 0.36 12.86
N PRO A 158 10.83 -0.36 12.86
CA PRO A 158 11.94 -0.06 11.96
C PRO A 158 11.53 -0.31 10.50
N ALA A 159 12.21 0.34 9.56
CA ALA A 159 12.09 -0.05 8.16
C ALA A 159 12.54 -1.51 7.99
N VAL A 160 11.74 -2.32 7.29
CA VAL A 160 12.06 -3.74 7.06
C VAL A 160 13.28 -3.89 6.15
N ARG A 161 13.48 -2.93 5.25
CA ARG A 161 14.56 -3.00 4.26
C ARG A 161 15.00 -1.63 3.78
N GLY A 162 16.25 -1.28 4.07
CA GLY A 162 16.92 -0.07 3.56
C GLY A 162 16.20 1.23 3.90
N GLU A 163 16.70 2.32 3.34
CA GLU A 163 16.08 3.65 3.42
C GLU A 163 15.15 3.89 2.22
N ILE A 164 14.24 4.85 2.34
CA ILE A 164 13.40 5.27 1.20
C ILE A 164 14.28 5.87 0.12
N THR A 165 14.23 5.24 -1.07
CA THR A 165 14.91 5.73 -2.27
C THR A 165 13.87 6.21 -3.29
N ILE A 166 14.07 7.43 -3.78
CA ILE A 166 13.22 8.12 -4.76
C ILE A 166 14.09 8.42 -5.98
N LEU A 167 13.66 7.96 -7.15
CA LEU A 167 14.31 8.27 -8.42
C LEU A 167 13.75 9.58 -8.98
N GLY A 168 14.63 10.56 -9.15
CA GLY A 168 14.32 11.86 -9.73
C GLY A 168 14.84 12.00 -11.16
N SER A 169 14.25 12.92 -11.91
CA SER A 169 14.63 13.29 -13.27
C SER A 169 14.98 14.77 -13.32
N SER A 170 16.09 15.11 -13.98
CA SER A 170 16.50 16.49 -14.24
C SER A 170 15.69 17.19 -15.34
N LEU A 171 14.77 16.47 -16.01
CA LEU A 171 13.91 17.04 -17.05
C LEU A 171 12.70 17.79 -16.44
N ILE A 172 12.30 17.44 -15.22
CA ILE A 172 11.22 18.14 -14.50
C ILE A 172 11.82 19.36 -13.79
N SER A 173 11.25 20.53 -14.05
CA SER A 173 11.70 21.83 -13.50
C SER A 173 11.57 21.91 -11.97
N ASP A 174 12.46 22.65 -11.33
CA ASP A 174 12.54 22.82 -9.87
C ASP A 174 11.31 23.48 -9.21
N CYS A 175 10.44 24.11 -10.00
CA CYS A 175 9.14 24.58 -9.51
C CYS A 175 8.17 23.44 -9.16
N PHE A 176 8.53 22.21 -9.52
CA PHE A 176 7.83 20.99 -9.16
C PHE A 176 8.70 20.13 -8.23
N SER A 177 8.05 19.25 -7.49
CA SER A 177 8.68 18.15 -6.77
C SER A 177 8.10 16.85 -7.27
N HIS A 178 8.94 15.83 -7.44
CA HIS A 178 8.54 14.57 -8.04
C HIS A 178 9.41 13.41 -7.60
N GLY A 179 8.97 12.22 -8.02
CA GLY A 179 9.86 11.08 -8.12
C GLY A 179 9.12 9.77 -8.30
N PHE A 180 9.91 8.72 -8.49
CA PHE A 180 9.44 7.35 -8.54
C PHE A 180 9.98 6.59 -7.33
N THR A 181 9.09 6.00 -6.54
CA THR A 181 9.50 5.22 -5.39
C THR A 181 10.09 3.88 -5.80
N THR A 182 11.06 3.43 -5.01
CA THR A 182 11.49 2.03 -4.98
C THR A 182 10.71 1.29 -3.89
N ARG A 183 10.99 -0.01 -3.73
CA ARG A 183 10.35 -0.85 -2.71
C ARG A 183 10.98 -0.74 -1.31
N SER A 184 12.01 0.06 -1.08
CA SER A 184 12.75 0.14 0.19
C SER A 184 12.21 1.23 1.14
N GLY A 185 12.46 1.09 2.45
CA GLY A 185 12.16 2.08 3.49
C GLY A 185 10.80 1.97 4.18
N GLY A 186 9.97 0.97 3.84
CA GLY A 186 8.67 0.77 4.48
C GLY A 186 8.65 -0.32 5.56
N ILE A 187 7.44 -0.60 6.07
CA ILE A 187 7.18 -1.54 7.18
C ILE A 187 6.41 -2.81 6.77
N SER A 188 6.10 -2.97 5.48
CA SER A 188 5.46 -4.19 4.99
C SER A 188 6.44 -5.36 5.08
N TYR A 189 6.05 -6.41 5.81
CA TYR A 189 6.94 -7.56 6.08
C TYR A 189 6.71 -8.75 5.15
N ILE A 190 5.55 -8.84 4.49
CA ILE A 190 5.23 -9.94 3.58
C ILE A 190 6.18 -9.85 2.39
N SER A 191 6.95 -10.91 2.10
CA SER A 191 8.05 -10.89 1.12
C SER A 191 7.71 -10.21 -0.21
N THR A 192 6.54 -10.48 -0.78
CA THR A 192 6.12 -9.91 -2.07
C THR A 192 5.57 -8.48 -1.98
N LEU A 193 5.26 -8.02 -0.76
CA LEU A 193 4.82 -6.65 -0.44
C LEU A 193 5.93 -5.83 0.25
N SER A 194 7.06 -6.46 0.58
CA SER A 194 8.10 -5.82 1.37
C SER A 194 8.96 -4.85 0.54
N SER A 195 9.26 -3.63 0.99
CA SER A 195 8.96 -3.03 2.29
C SER A 195 8.05 -1.80 2.19
N LEU A 196 8.25 -0.93 1.20
CA LEU A 196 7.47 0.30 0.98
C LEU A 196 6.30 0.07 0.01
N ASN A 197 5.37 -0.82 0.36
CA ASN A 197 4.13 -0.98 -0.40
C ASN A 197 3.19 0.21 -0.15
N LEU A 198 2.76 0.85 -1.24
CA LEU A 198 1.94 2.08 -1.21
C LEU A 198 0.49 1.82 -1.68
N PHE A 199 0.06 0.57 -1.75
CA PHE A 199 -1.30 0.21 -2.13
C PHE A 199 -1.89 -0.93 -1.29
N SER A 200 -3.13 -0.77 -0.86
CA SER A 200 -3.91 -1.80 -0.17
C SER A 200 -5.20 -2.08 -0.93
N SER A 201 -5.65 -3.33 -0.92
CA SER A 201 -6.95 -3.75 -1.46
C SER A 201 -7.51 -4.92 -0.67
N SER A 202 -8.80 -5.21 -0.84
CA SER A 202 -9.46 -6.35 -0.22
C SER A 202 -8.87 -7.71 -0.63
N ARG A 203 -8.08 -7.75 -1.72
CA ARG A 203 -7.48 -8.97 -2.28
C ARG A 203 -6.01 -9.15 -1.89
N ARG A 204 -5.40 -8.20 -1.14
CA ARG A 204 -4.00 -8.28 -0.69
C ARG A 204 -3.92 -8.33 0.83
N ARG A 205 -2.80 -8.83 1.36
CA ARG A 205 -2.62 -9.06 2.81
C ARG A 205 -2.17 -7.82 3.59
N ASP A 206 -1.63 -6.80 2.92
CA ASP A 206 -1.23 -5.56 3.57
C ASP A 206 -2.46 -4.70 3.91
N PRO A 207 -2.68 -4.38 5.20
CA PRO A 207 -3.81 -3.60 5.63
C PRO A 207 -3.62 -2.11 5.35
N LYS A 208 -4.72 -1.37 5.38
CA LYS A 208 -4.73 0.08 5.13
C LYS A 208 -3.84 0.84 6.12
N ALA A 209 -3.76 0.42 7.38
CA ALA A 209 -2.93 1.10 8.39
C ALA A 209 -1.43 1.00 8.08
N VAL A 210 -0.95 -0.16 7.62
CA VAL A 210 0.46 -0.38 7.23
C VAL A 210 0.81 0.45 5.99
N VAL A 211 -0.08 0.46 4.99
CA VAL A 211 0.12 1.27 3.77
C VAL A 211 0.06 2.78 4.07
N ALA A 212 -0.81 3.20 4.98
CA ALA A 212 -0.88 4.59 5.42
C ALA A 212 0.41 5.04 6.12
N GLU A 213 1.03 4.16 6.93
CA GLU A 213 2.32 4.44 7.54
C GLU A 213 3.45 4.52 6.49
N ASN A 214 3.47 3.61 5.50
CA ASN A 214 4.42 3.70 4.39
C ASN A 214 4.27 5.03 3.62
N LEU A 215 3.03 5.47 3.37
CA LEU A 215 2.77 6.78 2.75
C LEU A 215 3.23 7.95 3.62
N ARG A 216 3.05 7.88 4.94
CA ARG A 216 3.55 8.89 5.87
C ARG A 216 5.08 8.99 5.84
N ARG A 217 5.79 7.86 5.83
CA ARG A 217 7.25 7.83 5.70
C ARG A 217 7.72 8.41 4.38
N LEU A 218 7.03 8.07 3.28
CA LEU A 218 7.29 8.68 1.98
C LEU A 218 7.08 10.20 2.04
N GLY A 219 5.97 10.66 2.62
CA GLY A 219 5.66 12.07 2.79
C GLY A 219 6.75 12.82 3.58
N LEU A 220 7.25 12.25 4.68
CA LEU A 220 8.39 12.80 5.42
C LEU A 220 9.66 12.89 4.59
N LYS A 221 9.94 11.87 3.76
CA LYS A 221 11.13 11.84 2.91
C LYS A 221 11.04 12.80 1.73
N ALA A 222 9.86 12.93 1.14
CA ALA A 222 9.62 13.70 -0.07
C ALA A 222 9.24 15.16 0.20
N GLY A 223 8.73 15.47 1.40
CA GLY A 223 8.31 16.81 1.79
C GLY A 223 6.82 17.11 1.56
N PHE A 224 5.94 16.12 1.76
CA PHE A 224 4.49 16.32 1.70
C PHE A 224 3.75 15.63 2.85
N GLN A 225 2.54 16.12 3.15
CA GLN A 225 1.65 15.51 4.13
C GLN A 225 0.70 14.50 3.47
N PRO A 226 0.39 13.35 4.10
CA PRO A 226 -0.47 12.32 3.50
C PRO A 226 -1.86 12.81 3.06
N HIS A 227 -2.42 13.85 3.69
CA HIS A 227 -3.72 14.40 3.30
C HIS A 227 -3.69 15.17 1.96
N GLN A 228 -2.50 15.54 1.46
CA GLN A 228 -2.32 16.17 0.16
C GLN A 228 -2.27 15.14 -0.98
N PHE A 229 -2.22 13.84 -0.66
CA PHE A 229 -1.93 12.78 -1.60
C PHE A 229 -3.19 12.23 -2.29
N HIS A 230 -3.13 12.17 -3.62
CA HIS A 230 -4.19 11.67 -4.50
C HIS A 230 -3.62 10.62 -5.45
N LEU A 231 -3.97 9.36 -5.22
CA LEU A 231 -3.63 8.25 -6.09
C LEU A 231 -4.68 8.04 -7.17
N ILE A 232 -4.24 7.70 -8.39
CA ILE A 232 -5.07 7.22 -9.49
C ILE A 232 -5.93 6.01 -9.06
N LYS A 233 -7.21 6.02 -9.43
CA LYS A 233 -8.15 4.89 -9.24
C LYS A 233 -8.23 4.06 -10.52
N THR A 234 -7.16 3.35 -10.82
CA THR A 234 -6.96 2.68 -12.12
C THR A 234 -8.02 1.64 -12.45
N ASN A 235 -8.48 1.62 -13.71
CA ASN A 235 -9.21 0.49 -14.32
C ASN A 235 -8.52 -0.02 -15.61
N HIS A 236 -7.28 0.42 -15.87
CA HIS A 236 -6.47 0.11 -17.06
C HIS A 236 -7.09 0.61 -18.38
N ALA A 237 -7.83 1.71 -18.32
CA ALA A 237 -8.40 2.40 -19.47
C ALA A 237 -7.61 3.69 -19.78
N SER A 238 -8.31 4.75 -20.19
CA SER A 238 -7.71 6.01 -20.62
C SER A 238 -8.37 7.27 -20.03
N ASP A 239 -9.29 7.12 -19.09
CA ASP A 239 -10.01 8.26 -18.49
C ASP A 239 -9.08 9.09 -17.61
N VAL A 240 -9.20 10.42 -17.69
CA VAL A 240 -8.38 11.37 -16.94
C VAL A 240 -9.28 12.24 -16.07
N TRP A 241 -9.00 12.27 -14.77
CA TRP A 241 -9.68 13.16 -13.84
C TRP A 241 -9.01 14.54 -13.81
N VAL A 242 -9.79 15.58 -14.12
CA VAL A 242 -9.38 16.97 -13.95
C VAL A 242 -9.73 17.39 -12.52
N MET A 243 -8.72 17.63 -11.69
CA MET A 243 -8.92 17.98 -10.29
C MET A 243 -9.70 19.30 -10.16
N GLY A 244 -10.71 19.31 -9.28
CA GLY A 244 -11.69 20.38 -9.17
C GLY A 244 -13.02 20.08 -9.86
N LYS A 245 -13.07 19.07 -10.75
CA LYS A 245 -14.32 18.50 -11.27
C LYS A 245 -14.73 17.25 -10.48
N THR A 246 -15.98 16.84 -10.61
CA THR A 246 -16.47 15.58 -10.02
C THR A 246 -15.62 14.41 -10.52
N PRO A 247 -14.97 13.63 -9.64
CA PRO A 247 -14.17 12.49 -10.06
C PRO A 247 -15.05 11.37 -10.60
N PRO A 248 -14.66 10.68 -11.68
CA PRO A 248 -15.29 9.42 -12.07
C PRO A 248 -14.97 8.32 -11.03
N GLU A 249 -15.68 7.19 -11.12
CA GLU A 249 -15.47 6.04 -10.22
C GLU A 249 -14.03 5.52 -10.31
N SER A 250 -13.51 5.46 -11.53
CA SER A 250 -12.15 5.06 -11.89
C SER A 250 -11.59 5.97 -12.97
N TYR A 251 -10.28 6.12 -12.99
CA TYR A 251 -9.52 6.92 -13.96
C TYR A 251 -8.08 6.41 -13.96
N ASP A 252 -7.39 6.58 -15.08
CA ASP A 252 -5.98 6.20 -15.29
C ASP A 252 -5.07 7.44 -15.50
N GLY A 253 -5.61 8.64 -15.32
CA GLY A 253 -4.82 9.87 -15.21
C GLY A 253 -5.43 10.91 -14.28
N ILE A 254 -4.61 11.82 -13.78
CA ILE A 254 -5.03 13.02 -13.04
C ILE A 254 -4.30 14.22 -13.63
N VAL A 255 -4.98 15.34 -13.81
CA VAL A 255 -4.36 16.64 -14.16
C VAL A 255 -4.82 17.75 -13.22
N THR A 256 -3.93 18.69 -12.90
CA THR A 256 -4.22 19.83 -12.03
C THR A 256 -3.22 20.96 -12.20
N ASN A 257 -3.63 22.19 -11.86
CA ASN A 257 -2.77 23.36 -11.67
C ASN A 257 -2.77 23.86 -10.21
N GLN A 258 -3.36 23.08 -9.29
CA GLN A 258 -3.42 23.44 -7.87
C GLN A 258 -2.06 23.18 -7.20
N ALA A 259 -1.57 24.16 -6.44
CA ALA A 259 -0.41 23.97 -5.57
C ALA A 259 -0.80 23.23 -4.28
N GLY A 260 0.18 22.59 -3.64
CA GLY A 260 -0.03 21.91 -2.35
C GLY A 260 -0.82 20.59 -2.44
N VAL A 261 -1.05 20.04 -3.64
CA VAL A 261 -1.64 18.72 -3.87
C VAL A 261 -0.63 17.79 -4.56
N VAL A 262 -0.53 16.56 -4.08
CA VAL A 262 0.36 15.52 -4.64
C VAL A 262 -0.48 14.53 -5.42
N ILE A 263 -0.25 14.45 -6.72
CA ILE A 263 -0.89 13.47 -7.60
C ILE A 263 0.07 12.31 -7.88
N ALA A 264 -0.45 11.09 -7.92
CA ALA A 264 0.38 9.90 -8.11
C ALA A 264 -0.26 8.82 -8.98
N ALA A 265 0.59 8.11 -9.73
CA ALA A 265 0.25 6.93 -10.50
C ALA A 265 0.87 5.68 -9.86
N PRO A 266 0.08 4.60 -9.63
CA PRO A 266 0.64 3.33 -9.16
C PRO A 266 1.48 2.66 -10.25
N GLY A 267 2.47 1.88 -9.84
CA GLY A 267 3.33 1.10 -10.72
C GLY A 267 3.76 -0.21 -10.07
N ALA A 268 3.76 -1.27 -10.87
CA ALA A 268 4.37 -2.57 -10.60
C ALA A 268 4.34 -3.35 -11.92
N ASP A 269 5.12 -2.85 -12.89
CA ASP A 269 5.20 -3.19 -14.32
C ASP A 269 4.48 -2.23 -15.25
N CYS A 270 3.24 -1.83 -14.98
CA CYS A 270 2.63 -0.71 -15.70
C CYS A 270 3.43 0.58 -15.46
N MET A 271 3.46 1.46 -16.45
CA MET A 271 4.25 2.70 -16.42
C MET A 271 3.54 3.79 -15.61
N PRO A 272 4.15 4.30 -14.52
CA PRO A 272 3.80 5.62 -14.02
C PRO A 272 4.42 6.68 -14.91
N LEU A 273 3.59 7.55 -15.48
CA LEU A 273 3.99 8.66 -16.33
C LEU A 273 3.80 9.96 -15.56
N LEU A 274 4.82 10.82 -15.55
CA LEU A 274 4.74 12.16 -14.96
C LEU A 274 4.77 13.21 -16.07
N PHE A 275 3.82 14.13 -16.06
CA PHE A 275 3.67 15.22 -17.02
C PHE A 275 3.80 16.56 -16.30
N SER A 276 4.60 17.48 -16.83
CA SER A 276 4.73 18.82 -16.26
C SER A 276 4.86 19.87 -17.34
N ASP A 277 4.12 20.97 -17.20
CA ASP A 277 4.26 22.18 -18.00
C ASP A 277 4.75 23.31 -17.08
N PRO A 278 6.03 23.72 -17.19
CA PRO A 278 6.61 24.76 -16.35
C PRO A 278 6.13 26.17 -16.71
N VAL A 279 5.54 26.38 -17.90
CA VAL A 279 5.03 27.66 -18.39
C VAL A 279 3.63 27.91 -17.84
N ALA A 280 2.71 26.98 -18.08
CA ALA A 280 1.33 27.07 -17.60
C ALA A 280 1.18 26.68 -16.11
N LYS A 281 2.23 26.11 -15.50
CA LYS A 281 2.22 25.55 -14.13
C LYS A 281 1.15 24.49 -13.94
N VAL A 282 1.16 23.50 -14.83
CA VAL A 282 0.21 22.40 -14.85
C VAL A 282 0.97 21.10 -14.70
N ILE A 283 0.42 20.18 -13.93
CA ILE A 283 0.97 18.84 -13.75
C ILE A 283 -0.07 17.78 -14.10
N GLY A 284 0.43 16.63 -14.54
CA GLY A 284 -0.37 15.45 -14.79
C GLY A 284 0.38 14.18 -14.38
N VAL A 285 -0.38 13.15 -14.04
CA VAL A 285 0.14 11.79 -13.89
C VAL A 285 -0.75 10.83 -14.64
N ALA A 286 -0.17 9.75 -15.18
CA ALA A 286 -0.93 8.68 -15.80
C ALA A 286 -0.40 7.30 -15.42
N HIS A 287 -1.28 6.32 -15.31
CA HIS A 287 -0.97 4.91 -15.23
C HIS A 287 -1.19 4.27 -16.60
N ALA A 288 -0.11 3.86 -17.24
CA ALA A 288 -0.13 3.27 -18.57
C ALA A 288 0.35 1.80 -18.51
N GLY A 289 -0.61 0.89 -18.38
CA GLY A 289 -0.42 -0.52 -18.75
C GLY A 289 -0.61 -0.72 -20.25
N TRP A 290 -0.40 -1.94 -20.75
CA TRP A 290 -0.49 -2.22 -22.20
C TRP A 290 -1.85 -1.82 -22.82
N LYS A 291 -2.98 -2.08 -22.14
CA LYS A 291 -4.31 -1.64 -22.61
C LYS A 291 -4.42 -0.12 -22.64
N GLY A 292 -4.04 0.55 -21.56
CA GLY A 292 -4.07 2.01 -21.46
C GLY A 292 -3.17 2.69 -22.51
N THR A 293 -2.01 2.11 -22.83
CA THR A 293 -1.14 2.57 -23.91
C THR A 293 -1.85 2.51 -25.26
N LEU A 294 -2.49 1.38 -25.60
CA LEU A 294 -3.24 1.24 -26.85
C LEU A 294 -4.46 2.17 -26.92
N MET A 295 -5.10 2.42 -25.77
CA MET A 295 -6.20 3.38 -25.64
C MET A 295 -5.73 4.84 -25.63
N GLY A 296 -4.42 5.10 -25.61
CA GLY A 296 -3.85 6.44 -25.73
C GLY A 296 -3.85 7.27 -24.45
N VAL A 297 -3.91 6.66 -23.26
CA VAL A 297 -3.98 7.38 -21.97
C VAL A 297 -2.93 8.48 -21.81
N ALA A 298 -1.70 8.25 -22.32
CA ALA A 298 -0.63 9.23 -22.26
C ALA A 298 -0.99 10.53 -23.02
N MET A 299 -1.55 10.40 -24.22
CA MET A 299 -2.03 11.55 -25.00
C MET A 299 -3.33 12.12 -24.44
N THR A 300 -4.23 11.30 -23.89
CA THR A 300 -5.43 11.81 -23.21
C THR A 300 -5.05 12.73 -22.03
N THR A 301 -4.01 12.38 -21.27
CA THR A 301 -3.49 13.22 -20.17
C THR A 301 -2.90 14.52 -20.69
N ALA A 302 -2.02 14.48 -21.70
CA ALA A 302 -1.45 15.69 -22.30
C ALA A 302 -2.54 16.60 -22.89
N ASN A 303 -3.50 16.03 -23.62
CA ASN A 303 -4.63 16.77 -24.18
C ASN A 303 -5.51 17.41 -23.11
N ALA A 304 -5.72 16.74 -21.97
CA ALA A 304 -6.44 17.32 -20.84
C ALA A 304 -5.69 18.53 -20.26
N MET A 305 -4.35 18.48 -20.17
CA MET A 305 -3.56 19.66 -19.77
C MET A 305 -3.77 20.83 -20.74
N VAL A 306 -3.76 20.57 -22.05
CA VAL A 306 -3.99 21.57 -23.09
C VAL A 306 -5.40 22.15 -23.00
N SER A 307 -6.43 21.30 -23.01
CA SER A 307 -7.83 21.75 -23.11
C SER A 307 -8.35 22.42 -21.85
N GLU A 308 -7.86 22.01 -20.67
CA GLU A 308 -8.38 22.48 -19.38
C GLU A 308 -7.58 23.64 -18.80
N PHE A 309 -6.28 23.72 -19.10
CA PHE A 309 -5.38 24.69 -18.49
C PHE A 309 -4.58 25.53 -19.49
N GLY A 310 -4.76 25.30 -20.79
CA GLY A 310 -4.09 26.08 -21.83
C GLY A 310 -2.60 25.75 -21.98
N SER A 311 -2.14 24.60 -21.47
CA SER A 311 -0.81 24.08 -21.76
C SER A 311 -0.59 23.96 -23.26
N LYS A 312 0.68 24.00 -23.68
CA LYS A 312 1.06 23.67 -25.05
C LYS A 312 1.88 22.39 -25.08
N LEU A 313 1.67 21.57 -26.11
CA LEU A 313 2.42 20.32 -26.27
C LEU A 313 3.94 20.54 -26.35
N GLU A 314 4.37 21.69 -26.89
CA GLU A 314 5.79 22.09 -26.94
C GLU A 314 6.37 22.41 -25.57
N ASP A 315 5.54 22.78 -24.58
CA ASP A 315 5.97 23.11 -23.21
C ASP A 315 5.84 21.91 -22.24
N ILE A 316 5.10 20.86 -22.63
CA ILE A 316 4.87 19.68 -21.79
C ILE A 316 6.09 18.75 -21.83
N VAL A 317 6.64 18.50 -20.65
CA VAL A 317 7.63 17.46 -20.37
C VAL A 317 6.95 16.19 -19.87
N VAL A 318 7.45 15.03 -20.31
CA VAL A 318 7.00 13.71 -19.85
C VAL A 318 8.18 12.85 -19.41
N VAL A 319 8.06 12.22 -18.24
CA VAL A 319 9.03 11.25 -17.74
C VAL A 319 8.33 9.90 -17.53
N ILE A 320 8.85 8.86 -18.20
CA ILE A 320 8.38 7.48 -18.07
C ILE A 320 9.14 6.80 -16.92
N GLY A 321 8.43 6.46 -15.84
CA GLY A 321 9.03 5.82 -14.67
C GLY A 321 9.37 4.33 -14.82
N PRO A 322 9.85 3.70 -13.73
CA PRO A 322 10.12 2.28 -13.67
C PRO A 322 8.88 1.45 -14.04
N SER A 323 9.05 0.51 -14.94
CA SER A 323 7.99 -0.32 -15.54
C SER A 323 8.57 -1.64 -16.01
N VAL A 324 7.79 -2.56 -16.58
CA VAL A 324 8.38 -3.74 -17.22
C VAL A 324 8.98 -3.34 -18.56
N GLY A 325 10.17 -3.84 -18.86
CA GLY A 325 10.85 -3.61 -20.14
C GLY A 325 10.61 -4.73 -21.16
N PRO A 326 11.01 -4.52 -22.42
CA PRO A 326 10.89 -5.53 -23.50
C PRO A 326 11.73 -6.79 -23.24
N CYS A 327 12.64 -6.76 -22.26
CA CYS A 327 13.37 -7.94 -21.80
C CYS A 327 12.50 -8.96 -21.04
N CYS A 328 11.37 -8.54 -20.46
CA CYS A 328 10.51 -9.39 -19.64
C CYS A 328 9.04 -9.40 -20.07
N PHE A 329 8.55 -8.34 -20.72
CA PHE A 329 7.14 -8.23 -21.04
C PHE A 329 6.79 -8.97 -22.33
N THR A 330 5.81 -9.86 -22.24
CA THR A 330 5.25 -10.58 -23.39
C THR A 330 3.73 -10.44 -23.41
N LEU A 331 3.16 -10.54 -24.60
CA LEU A 331 1.72 -10.59 -24.83
C LEU A 331 1.40 -11.74 -25.78
N GLU A 332 0.15 -12.18 -25.80
CA GLU A 332 -0.32 -13.03 -26.89
C GLU A 332 -0.16 -12.32 -28.23
N ARG A 333 0.20 -13.08 -29.28
CA ARG A 333 0.51 -12.54 -30.61
C ARG A 333 -0.52 -11.54 -31.14
N ASN A 334 -1.82 -11.78 -30.92
CA ASN A 334 -2.87 -10.90 -31.43
C ASN A 334 -2.80 -9.50 -30.81
N SER A 335 -2.59 -9.40 -29.50
CA SER A 335 -2.39 -8.09 -28.84
C SER A 335 -1.04 -7.48 -29.18
N ALA A 336 0.02 -8.29 -29.37
CA ALA A 336 1.31 -7.78 -29.81
C ALA A 336 1.25 -7.11 -31.19
N LYS A 337 0.42 -7.61 -32.13
CA LYS A 337 0.23 -6.98 -33.46
C LYS A 337 -0.26 -5.54 -33.39
N GLU A 338 -1.03 -5.18 -32.36
CA GLU A 338 -1.48 -3.80 -32.15
C GLU A 338 -0.28 -2.87 -31.88
N PHE A 339 0.70 -3.32 -31.09
CA PHE A 339 1.95 -2.60 -30.86
C PHE A 339 2.87 -2.57 -32.09
N HIS A 340 2.94 -3.67 -32.84
CA HIS A 340 3.70 -3.70 -34.10
C HIS A 340 3.14 -2.70 -35.13
N SER A 341 1.82 -2.46 -35.09
CA SER A 341 1.15 -1.46 -35.95
C SER A 341 1.46 -0.02 -35.53
N ILE A 342 1.81 0.21 -34.26
CA ILE A 342 2.37 1.51 -33.82
C ILE A 342 3.75 1.67 -34.44
N HIS A 343 4.65 0.71 -34.23
CA HIS A 343 5.97 0.66 -34.84
C HIS A 343 6.56 -0.76 -34.82
N PRO A 344 7.27 -1.21 -35.87
CA PRO A 344 7.84 -2.55 -35.92
C PRO A 344 8.75 -2.88 -34.72
N ASP A 345 9.59 -1.93 -34.31
CA ASP A 345 10.54 -2.10 -33.19
C ASP A 345 9.87 -2.23 -31.82
N CYS A 346 8.57 -1.94 -31.70
CA CYS A 346 7.83 -2.18 -30.45
C CYS A 346 7.62 -3.67 -30.18
N VAL A 347 7.88 -4.56 -31.15
CA VAL A 347 7.66 -6.00 -30.98
C VAL A 347 8.85 -6.80 -31.51
N ARG A 348 9.42 -7.63 -30.65
CA ARG A 348 10.44 -8.61 -31.03
C ARG A 348 9.82 -9.99 -31.13
N ASP A 349 10.19 -10.73 -32.18
CA ASP A 349 9.71 -12.08 -32.49
C ASP A 349 8.20 -12.14 -32.69
N ILE A 350 7.65 -11.30 -33.58
CA ILE A 350 6.20 -11.22 -33.86
C ILE A 350 5.57 -12.57 -34.26
N GLU A 351 6.36 -13.49 -34.81
CA GLU A 351 5.94 -14.86 -35.15
C GLU A 351 5.96 -15.83 -33.97
N SER A 352 6.33 -15.40 -32.76
CA SER A 352 6.17 -16.15 -31.52
C SER A 352 4.69 -16.19 -31.10
N PRO A 353 4.18 -17.24 -30.44
CA PRO A 353 2.89 -17.19 -29.76
C PRO A 353 2.85 -16.13 -28.65
N MET A 354 4.02 -15.86 -28.03
CA MET A 354 4.22 -14.87 -26.98
C MET A 354 5.36 -13.91 -27.35
N PRO A 355 5.16 -12.95 -28.28
CA PRO A 355 6.19 -11.97 -28.63
C PRO A 355 6.55 -11.07 -27.44
N TYR A 356 7.78 -10.56 -27.46
CA TYR A 356 8.20 -9.52 -26.50
C TYR A 356 7.71 -8.16 -26.97
N VAL A 357 7.14 -7.37 -26.06
CA VAL A 357 6.52 -6.08 -26.39
C VAL A 357 7.18 -4.95 -25.60
N ASP A 358 7.55 -3.89 -26.31
CA ASP A 358 8.04 -2.65 -25.74
C ASP A 358 6.93 -1.61 -25.62
N ILE A 359 6.24 -1.62 -24.48
CA ILE A 359 5.18 -0.64 -24.18
C ILE A 359 5.75 0.78 -23.94
N ARG A 360 7.04 0.90 -23.60
CA ARG A 360 7.71 2.18 -23.35
C ARG A 360 7.98 2.89 -24.66
N LEU A 361 8.58 2.18 -25.60
CA LEU A 361 8.83 2.69 -26.96
C LEU A 361 7.51 3.05 -27.65
N ALA A 362 6.48 2.19 -27.52
CA ALA A 362 5.16 2.50 -28.06
C ALA A 362 4.59 3.81 -27.49
N THR A 363 4.71 4.01 -26.17
CA THR A 363 4.28 5.24 -25.51
C THR A 363 5.07 6.46 -26.01
N ARG A 364 6.41 6.36 -26.12
CA ARG A 364 7.26 7.42 -26.70
C ARG A 364 6.81 7.83 -28.08
N ILE A 365 6.60 6.86 -28.97
CA ILE A 365 6.20 7.09 -30.36
C ILE A 365 4.83 7.74 -30.43
N LEU A 366 3.87 7.30 -29.61
CA LEU A 366 2.53 7.89 -29.56
C LEU A 366 2.56 9.34 -29.06
N LEU A 367 3.37 9.65 -28.04
CA LEU A 367 3.57 11.02 -27.54
C LEU A 367 4.16 11.94 -28.62
N GLN A 368 5.20 11.47 -29.32
CA GLN A 368 5.83 12.23 -30.40
C GLN A 368 4.88 12.48 -31.58
N ARG A 369 4.16 11.44 -32.01
CA ARG A 369 3.12 11.58 -33.05
C ARG A 369 1.99 12.52 -32.63
N GLY A 370 1.72 12.59 -31.32
CA GLY A 370 0.77 13.50 -30.72
C GLY A 370 1.23 14.95 -30.62
N GLY A 371 2.50 15.24 -30.93
CA GLY A 371 3.05 16.60 -31.00
C GLY A 371 3.96 17.01 -29.85
N LEU A 372 4.28 16.11 -28.91
CA LEU A 372 5.30 16.39 -27.89
C LEU A 372 6.70 16.34 -28.53
N LEU A 373 7.58 17.24 -28.08
CA LEU A 373 8.96 17.30 -28.55
C LEU A 373 9.76 16.07 -28.07
N PRO A 374 10.55 15.42 -28.94
CA PRO A 374 11.39 14.27 -28.56
C PRO A 374 12.30 14.52 -27.34
N GLU A 375 12.87 15.72 -27.23
CA GLU A 375 13.72 16.19 -26.14
C GLU A 375 12.97 16.41 -24.82
N HIS A 376 11.64 16.50 -24.87
CA HIS A 376 10.76 16.65 -23.70
C HIS A 376 10.21 15.30 -23.21
N ILE A 377 10.65 14.18 -23.77
CA ILE A 377 10.25 12.84 -23.33
C ILE A 377 11.47 12.10 -22.81
N GLN A 378 11.51 11.80 -21.51
CA GLN A 378 12.52 10.95 -20.90
C GLN A 378 12.02 9.51 -20.70
N ASP A 379 12.78 8.57 -21.25
CA ASP A 379 12.66 7.13 -21.04
C ASP A 379 14.06 6.47 -21.04
N ASP A 380 14.14 5.16 -21.23
CA ASP A 380 15.41 4.39 -21.28
C ASP A 380 16.21 4.58 -22.58
N THR A 381 15.69 5.30 -23.58
CA THR A 381 16.43 5.68 -24.79
C THR A 381 17.28 6.95 -24.60
N VAL A 382 17.01 7.72 -23.54
CA VAL A 382 17.70 8.96 -23.22
C VAL A 382 18.90 8.67 -22.31
N THR A 383 20.11 8.73 -22.85
CA THR A 383 21.34 8.29 -22.17
C THR A 383 22.25 9.42 -21.67
N ASP A 384 21.90 10.68 -21.93
CA ASP A 384 22.64 11.88 -21.48
C ASP A 384 22.37 12.24 -20.00
N ARG A 385 21.49 11.49 -19.33
CA ARG A 385 21.04 11.69 -17.95
C ARG A 385 20.78 10.36 -17.23
N PRO A 386 20.67 10.34 -15.89
CA PRO A 386 20.38 9.11 -15.15
C PRO A 386 19.09 8.42 -15.63
N ASN A 387 19.16 7.10 -15.83
CA ASN A 387 18.01 6.31 -16.23
C ASN A 387 17.06 6.08 -15.05
N VAL A 388 15.81 6.51 -15.21
CA VAL A 388 14.72 6.30 -14.24
C VAL A 388 13.68 5.29 -14.72
N THR A 389 13.82 4.79 -15.95
CA THR A 389 12.91 3.86 -16.63
C THR A 389 13.41 2.42 -16.52
N LEU A 390 13.84 2.02 -15.33
CA LEU A 390 14.41 0.69 -15.08
C LEU A 390 13.36 -0.42 -15.23
N CYS A 391 13.76 -1.60 -15.70
CA CYS A 391 12.87 -2.77 -15.76
C CYS A 391 12.55 -3.29 -14.35
N THR A 392 11.30 -3.17 -13.91
CA THR A 392 10.82 -3.57 -12.58
C THR A 392 10.98 -5.06 -12.32
N SER A 393 10.77 -5.89 -13.35
CA SER A 393 10.98 -7.34 -13.27
C SER A 393 12.46 -7.71 -13.08
N CYS A 394 13.37 -7.08 -13.83
CA CYS A 394 14.82 -7.36 -13.75
C CYS A 394 15.49 -6.88 -12.46
N HIS A 395 14.88 -5.94 -11.74
CA HIS A 395 15.47 -5.32 -10.54
C HIS A 395 14.63 -5.65 -9.28
N PRO A 396 14.58 -6.92 -8.84
CA PRO A 396 13.79 -7.35 -7.68
C PRO A 396 14.22 -6.68 -6.37
N GLU A 397 15.48 -6.26 -6.31
CA GLU A 397 16.00 -5.53 -5.17
C GLU A 397 15.40 -4.12 -5.06
N SER A 398 14.96 -3.52 -6.15
CA SER A 398 14.51 -2.11 -6.18
C SER A 398 13.01 -1.95 -6.39
N PHE A 399 12.33 -2.90 -7.04
CA PHE A 399 10.92 -2.71 -7.43
C PHE A 399 10.05 -3.94 -7.22
N PHE A 400 8.76 -3.71 -6.99
CA PHE A 400 7.73 -4.73 -7.13
C PHE A 400 7.42 -4.97 -8.60
N SER A 401 7.02 -6.19 -8.94
CA SER A 401 6.67 -6.59 -10.31
C SER A 401 5.61 -7.69 -10.28
N HIS A 402 4.48 -7.46 -10.94
CA HIS A 402 3.45 -8.47 -11.15
C HIS A 402 3.89 -9.59 -12.10
N VAL A 403 4.62 -9.27 -13.16
CA VAL A 403 5.19 -10.20 -14.14
C VAL A 403 6.12 -11.19 -13.46
N ARG A 404 6.91 -10.74 -12.48
CA ARG A 404 7.81 -11.61 -11.70
C ARG A 404 7.10 -12.29 -10.53
N ASP A 405 6.35 -11.54 -9.72
CA ASP A 405 5.87 -11.98 -8.40
C ASP A 405 4.42 -12.51 -8.43
N GLY A 406 3.72 -12.41 -9.56
CA GLY A 406 2.35 -12.85 -9.74
C GLY A 406 1.33 -11.94 -9.05
N ILE A 407 0.18 -12.50 -8.65
CA ILE A 407 -1.00 -11.74 -8.19
C ILE A 407 -0.83 -11.04 -6.84
N ASN A 408 0.15 -11.45 -6.04
CA ASN A 408 0.38 -10.93 -4.69
C ASN A 408 1.64 -10.07 -4.72
N PHE A 409 1.56 -8.84 -5.22
CA PHE A 409 2.69 -7.93 -5.36
C PHE A 409 2.43 -6.61 -4.61
N GLY A 410 3.49 -5.98 -4.11
CA GLY A 410 3.46 -4.62 -3.60
C GLY A 410 3.36 -3.59 -4.74
N THR A 411 3.10 -2.34 -4.43
CA THR A 411 2.96 -1.29 -5.44
C THR A 411 3.88 -0.12 -5.11
N GLN A 412 4.76 0.24 -6.03
CA GLN A 412 5.47 1.52 -6.04
C GLN A 412 4.61 2.59 -6.73
N ILE A 413 5.02 3.86 -6.67
CA ILE A 413 4.30 4.95 -7.33
C ILE A 413 5.27 5.90 -8.04
N GLY A 414 4.78 6.59 -9.07
CA GLY A 414 5.32 7.88 -9.49
C GLY A 414 4.44 9.00 -8.95
N PHE A 415 5.04 10.06 -8.40
CA PHE A 415 4.31 11.19 -7.82
C PHE A 415 4.89 12.54 -8.30
N LEU A 416 4.05 13.57 -8.29
CA LEU A 416 4.38 14.92 -8.74
C LEU A 416 3.50 15.95 -8.01
N TRP A 417 4.06 17.11 -7.64
CA TRP A 417 3.32 18.28 -7.16
C TRP A 417 3.98 19.60 -7.52
N ILE A 418 3.20 20.67 -7.45
CA ILE A 418 3.65 22.06 -7.58
C ILE A 418 4.04 22.58 -6.20
N LYS A 419 5.30 23.00 -6.04
CA LYS A 419 5.81 23.57 -4.79
C LYS A 419 5.13 24.93 -4.52
N GLU A 420 4.88 25.25 -3.26
CA GLU A 420 4.42 26.59 -2.90
C GLU A 420 5.60 27.57 -2.87
N SER A 421 5.34 28.86 -3.11
CA SER A 421 6.40 29.89 -3.11
C SER A 421 7.17 29.97 -1.79
N SER A 422 6.59 29.51 -0.68
CA SER A 422 7.24 29.39 0.64
C SER A 422 8.26 28.25 0.72
N ASP A 423 8.11 27.18 -0.07
CA ASP A 423 9.01 26.02 -0.05
C ASP A 423 10.32 26.29 -0.78
N ILE A 424 10.32 27.26 -1.71
CA ILE A 424 11.50 27.64 -2.50
C ILE A 424 12.52 28.41 -1.63
N GLN A 425 12.07 29.14 -0.61
CA GLN A 425 12.94 29.94 0.26
C GLN A 425 13.71 29.11 1.31
N GLN A 426 13.30 27.86 1.60
CA GLN A 426 13.98 26.99 2.57
C GLN A 426 15.13 26.16 1.97
N ILE A 427 15.28 26.13 0.64
CA ILE A 427 16.35 25.38 -0.03
C ILE A 427 17.62 26.24 -0.18
N ASP A 428 17.48 27.57 -0.16
CA ASP A 428 18.57 28.55 -0.27
C ASP A 428 19.06 29.11 1.09
N SER A 429 18.58 28.55 2.21
CA SER A 429 18.96 28.92 3.59
C SER A 429 19.48 27.73 4.36
#